data_AF-A0A9E2XWI4-F1
#
_entry.id   AF-A0A9E2XWI4-F1
#
_cell.length_a   1.000
_cell.length_b   1.000
_cell.length_c   1.000
_cell.angle_alpha   90.00
_cell.angle_beta   90.00
_cell.angle_gamma   90.00
#
_symmetry.space_group_name_H-M   'P 1'
#
loop_
_entity.id
_entity.type
_entity.pdbx_description
1 polymer ?
#
loop_
_entity_poly.entity_id
_entity_poly.type
_entity_poly.pdbx_seq_one_letter_code
_entity_poly.pdbx_strand_id
1 'polypeptide(L)' 'MIALPAGVKVWLAAGATDMRKGFDSLAAQAQTVLGQDPFSGHVFCFRGRRGKWAT' A
#
# COMPACT_ATOMS: atom_id res chain seq x y z
N MET A 1 -0.32 0.16 -19.45
CA MET A 1 -0.29 1.39 -18.63
C MET A 1 -1.60 1.45 -17.87
N ILE A 2 -1.60 1.53 -16.54
CA ILE A 2 -2.84 1.68 -15.76
C ILE A 2 -3.16 3.18 -15.72
N ALA A 3 -4.28 3.58 -16.33
CA ALA A 3 -4.80 4.93 -16.21
C ALA A 3 -5.52 5.06 -14.86
N LEU A 4 -5.10 6.02 -14.03
CA LEU A 4 -5.78 6.32 -12.78
C LEU A 4 -6.80 7.45 -13.02
N PRO A 5 -8.06 7.28 -12.58
CA PRO A 5 -9.04 8.36 -12.58
C PRO A 5 -8.55 9.61 -11.84
N ALA A 6 -9.02 10.79 -12.26
CA ALA A 6 -8.74 12.03 -11.55
C ALA A 6 -9.29 11.97 -10.12
N GLY A 7 -8.46 12.31 -9.12
CA GLY A 7 -8.83 12.28 -7.70
C GLY A 7 -8.42 11.01 -6.93
N VAL A 8 -7.83 10.01 -7.60
CA VAL A 8 -7.24 8.86 -6.93
C VAL A 8 -6.02 9.30 -6.12
N LYS A 9 -6.05 9.05 -4.81
CA LYS A 9 -4.91 9.27 -3.92
C LYS A 9 -4.03 8.02 -3.87
N VAL A 10 -2.72 8.26 -3.80
CA VAL A 10 -1.72 7.20 -3.61
C VAL A 10 -1.25 7.27 -2.17
N TRP A 11 -1.41 6.16 -1.45
CA TRP A 11 -0.99 6.03 -0.06
C TRP A 11 0.21 5.11 0.03
N LEU A 12 1.26 5.55 0.71
CA LEU A 12 2.46 4.74 0.95
C LEU A 12 2.52 4.33 2.41
N ALA A 13 2.48 3.03 2.68
CA ALA A 13 2.75 2.51 4.02
C ALA A 13 4.24 2.75 4.34
N ALA A 14 4.52 3.74 5.19
CA ALA A 14 5.86 4.11 5.62
C ALA A 14 6.41 3.07 6.61
N GLY A 15 6.78 1.89 6.09
CA GLY A 15 7.25 0.77 6.90
C GLY A 15 7.72 -0.40 6.05
N ALA A 16 8.31 -1.40 6.70
CA ALA A 16 8.62 -2.68 6.05
C ALA A 16 7.41 -3.61 6.18
N THR A 17 6.60 -3.68 5.13
CA THR A 17 5.47 -4.60 5.04
C THR A 17 5.98 -5.99 4.64
N ASP A 18 5.51 -7.02 5.35
CA ASP A 18 5.73 -8.39 4.91
C ASP A 18 4.79 -8.72 3.73
N MET A 19 5.34 -8.67 2.52
CA MET A 19 4.62 -8.95 1.29
C MET A 19 4.22 -10.42 1.13
N ARG A 20 4.67 -11.33 2.02
CA ARG A 20 4.28 -12.76 2.01
C ARG A 20 2.90 -13.00 2.59
N LYS A 21 2.34 -12.03 3.32
CA LYS A 21 1.06 -12.17 4.02
C LYS A 21 -0.17 -12.12 3.10
N GLY A 22 0.01 -11.86 1.80
CA GLY A 22 -1.07 -11.86 0.80
C GLY A 22 -1.99 -10.64 0.88
N PHE A 23 -2.97 -10.56 -0.04
CA PHE A 23 -3.81 -9.38 -0.24
C PHE A 23 -4.66 -8.99 0.99
N ASP A 24 -5.30 -9.96 1.67
CA ASP A 24 -6.17 -9.67 2.81
C ASP A 24 -5.41 -8.97 3.94
N SER A 25 -4.18 -9.39 4.19
CA SER A 25 -3.32 -8.78 5.20
C SER A 25 -2.83 -7.38 4.81
N LEU A 26 -2.70 -7.11 3.51
CA LEU A 26 -2.32 -5.79 2.99
C LEU A 26 -3.51 -4.84 3.10
N ALA A 27 -4.73 -5.32 2.82
CA ALA A 27 -5.97 -4.58 3.07
C ALA A 27 -6.13 -4.24 4.56
N ALA A 28 -5.85 -5.19 5.45
CA ALA A 28 -5.82 -4.93 6.89
C ALA A 28 -4.76 -3.88 7.28
N GLN A 29 -3.60 -3.85 6.60
CA GLN A 29 -2.60 -2.80 6.80
C GLN A 29 -3.04 -1.43 6.28
N ALA A 30 -3.81 -1.35 5.20
CA ALA A 30 -4.39 -0.08 4.76
C ALA A 30 -5.32 0.50 5.85
N GLN A 31 -6.11 -0.34 6.50
CA GLN A 31 -6.98 0.08 7.60
C GLN A 31 -6.19 0.44 8.86
N THR A 32 -5.24 -0.40 9.27
CA THR A 32 -4.56 -0.25 10.58
C THR A 32 -3.38 0.71 10.56
N VAL A 33 -2.60 0.77 9.48
CA VAL A 33 -1.40 1.62 9.36
C VAL A 33 -1.75 2.96 8.73
N LEU A 34 -2.55 2.94 7.66
CA LEU A 34 -2.89 4.15 6.92
C LEU A 34 -4.21 4.78 7.39
N GLY A 35 -5.03 4.06 8.18
CA GLY A 35 -6.33 4.56 8.63
C GLY A 35 -7.31 4.78 7.47
N GLN A 36 -7.13 4.08 6.35
CA GLN A 36 -7.90 4.27 5.13
C GLN A 36 -8.71 3.01 4.79
N ASP A 37 -9.81 3.20 4.08
CA ASP A 37 -10.59 2.09 3.54
C ASP A 37 -9.86 1.47 2.32
N PRO A 38 -9.48 0.18 2.36
CA PRO A 38 -8.84 -0.52 1.23
C PRO A 38 -9.73 -0.61 -0.01
N PHE A 39 -11.05 -0.44 0.12
CA PHE A 39 -12.01 -0.52 -0.99
C PHE A 39 -12.42 0.85 -1.55
N SER A 40 -11.82 1.94 -1.08
CA SER A 40 -12.10 3.33 -1.50
C SER A 40 -11.75 3.67 -2.95
N GLY A 41 -11.19 2.72 -3.72
CA GLY A 41 -10.71 2.97 -5.08
C GLY A 41 -9.40 3.77 -5.14
N HIS A 42 -8.73 3.93 -4.00
CA HIS A 42 -7.40 4.53 -3.90
C HIS A 42 -6.29 3.50 -4.10
N VAL A 43 -5.09 3.99 -4.43
CA VAL A 43 -3.93 3.13 -4.65
C VAL A 43 -3.14 3.03 -3.35
N PHE A 44 -2.88 1.80 -2.91
CA PHE A 44 -2.08 1.51 -1.73
C PHE A 44 -0.75 0.87 -2.13
N CYS A 45 0.34 1.55 -1.80
CA CYS A 45 1.70 1.10 -2.05
C CYS A 45 2.31 0.54 -0.76
N PHE A 46 2.81 -0.69 -0.85
CA PHE A 46 3.49 -1.37 0.24
C PHE A 46 4.91 -1.71 -0.16
N ARG A 47 5.84 -1.60 0.80
CA ARG A 47 7.26 -1.85 0.55
C ARG A 47 7.75 -3.03 1.37
N GLY A 48 8.35 -4.00 0.69
CA GLY A 48 8.99 -5.15 1.33
C GLY A 48 10.23 -4.76 2.15
N ARG A 49 10.50 -5.50 3.22
CA ARG A 49 11.69 -5.31 4.11
C ARG A 49 13.04 -5.39 3.38
N ARG A 50 13.11 -6.09 2.24
CA ARG A 50 14.32 -6.22 1.41
C ARG A 50 14.52 -5.08 0.40
N GLY A 51 13.65 -4.07 0.41
CA GLY A 51 13.81 -2.86 -0.39
C GLY A 51 15.01 -2.04 0.08
N LYS A 52 16.20 -2.41 -0.38
CA LYS A 52 17.42 -1.64 -0.25
C LYS A 52 17.24 -0.27 -0.92
N TRP A 53 17.35 0.80 -0.14
CA TRP A 53 17.67 2.12 -0.69
C TRP A 53 19.16 2.03 -1.01
N ALA A 54 19.53 2.06 -2.29
CA ALA A 54 20.94 2.21 -2.63
C ALA A 54 21.35 3.63 -2.23
N THR A 55 22.23 3.72 -1.24
CA THR A 55 23.01 4.94 -0.96
C THR A 55 24.03 5.15 -2.07
#